data_AF-A0A6H2C0X1-F1
#
_entry.id   AF-A0A6H2C0X1-F1
#
_cell.length_a   1.000
_cell.length_b   1.000
_cell.length_c   1.000
_cell.angle_alpha   90.00
_cell.angle_beta   90.00
_cell.angle_gamma   90.00
#
_symmetry.space_group_name_H-M   'P 1'
#
loop_
_entity.id
_entity.type
_entity.pdbx_description
1 polymer ?
#
loop_
_entity_poly.entity_id
_entity_poly.type
_entity_poly.pdbx_seq_one_letter_code
_entity_poly.pdbx_strand_id
1 'polypeptide(L)'
;MRDTETQIKLQEFASDLKDKNLQLLDKQSSLKKAESKLLETQQEYRNIQSTYRNDINREKDEKIREIQKRKLEVTRKKQALTVKITDLKEAKIKLQENKQLFAKGFISETELKEQEKKVIQAETDLSNAKDELSLSDLDLQQQKLELQSFWQDVRNNKSEPQQKLKEAKSKIDQTVQELNQAKLALNQIMREIDKLKIQRQKIAEELRKTVITSPIDGVILNLQAKLGDVIEPKGDVLVIGDPTQQIVELKLSPLDATKVKIRQKAEISIIGFQSQKLTGKVQQISLLAGDTQNNNQGVDNVKITAIVGLDQMNKNIVPGTPVTVALIIAQRDHVTVIPSEAIQ
;
A
#
# COMPACT_ATOMS: atom_id res chain seq x y z
N MET A 1 -36.05 -11.12 30.90
CA MET A 1 -36.64 -11.21 29.54
C MET A 1 -35.50 -11.12 28.56
N ARG A 2 -35.38 -12.06 27.60
CA ARG A 2 -34.34 -11.99 26.58
C ARG A 2 -34.57 -10.72 25.78
N ASP A 3 -33.50 -9.95 25.61
CA ASP A 3 -33.47 -8.64 25.00
C ASP A 3 -33.88 -8.72 23.51
N THR A 4 -35.19 -8.69 23.25
CA THR A 4 -35.78 -8.88 21.90
C THR A 4 -35.38 -7.75 20.97
N GLU A 5 -35.15 -6.55 21.51
CA GLU A 5 -34.76 -5.37 20.75
C GLU A 5 -33.34 -5.50 20.18
N THR A 6 -32.38 -6.04 20.93
CA THR A 6 -31.03 -6.30 20.44
C THR A 6 -30.98 -7.45 19.44
N GLN A 7 -31.86 -8.45 19.56
CA GLN A 7 -32.00 -9.51 18.56
C GLN A 7 -32.58 -9.00 17.23
N ILE A 8 -33.57 -8.12 17.28
CA ILE A 8 -34.12 -7.46 16.08
C ILE A 8 -33.04 -6.61 15.40
N LYS A 9 -32.30 -5.79 16.18
CA LYS A 9 -31.17 -5.00 15.66
C LYS A 9 -30.12 -5.88 14.98
N LEU A 10 -29.75 -7.02 15.58
CA LEU A 10 -28.80 -7.95 14.98
C LEU A 10 -29.30 -8.56 13.66
N GLN A 11 -30.61 -8.81 13.54
CA GLN A 11 -31.24 -9.32 12.33
C GLN A 11 -31.30 -8.25 11.22
N GLU A 12 -31.60 -7.00 11.57
CA GLU A 12 -31.51 -5.84 10.66
C GLU A 12 -30.08 -5.66 10.12
N PHE A 13 -29.06 -5.73 10.99
CA PHE A 13 -27.65 -5.69 10.57
C PHE A 13 -27.27 -6.81 9.60
N ALA A 14 -27.85 -8.01 9.77
CA ALA A 14 -27.60 -9.11 8.85
C ALA A 14 -28.21 -8.85 7.46
N SER A 15 -29.38 -8.21 7.40
CA SER A 15 -29.99 -7.75 6.15
C SER A 15 -29.16 -6.65 5.49
N ASP A 16 -28.78 -5.61 6.25
CA ASP A 16 -27.97 -4.50 5.74
C ASP A 16 -26.60 -4.97 5.21
N LEU A 17 -25.95 -5.91 5.91
CA LEU A 17 -24.71 -6.51 5.43
C LEU A 17 -24.90 -7.32 4.15
N LYS A 18 -26.02 -8.02 4.00
CA LYS A 18 -26.34 -8.76 2.78
C LYS A 18 -26.52 -7.79 1.60
N ASP A 19 -27.27 -6.71 1.79
CA ASP A 19 -27.50 -5.70 0.76
C ASP A 19 -26.21 -4.98 0.38
N LYS A 20 -25.37 -4.64 1.36
CA LYS A 20 -24.06 -4.03 1.10
C LYS A 20 -23.10 -4.99 0.40
N ASN A 21 -23.14 -6.28 0.70
CA ASN A 21 -22.35 -7.28 -0.02
C ASN A 21 -22.82 -7.44 -1.48
N LEU A 22 -24.12 -7.34 -1.74
CA LEU A 22 -24.65 -7.32 -3.10
C LEU A 22 -24.16 -6.08 -3.85
N GLN A 23 -24.24 -4.90 -3.23
CA GLN A 23 -23.68 -3.66 -3.79
C GLN A 23 -22.17 -3.77 -4.05
N LEU A 24 -21.42 -4.42 -3.16
CA LEU A 24 -19.99 -4.67 -3.33
C LEU A 24 -19.71 -5.53 -4.57
N LEU A 25 -20.50 -6.59 -4.78
CA LEU A 25 -20.39 -7.44 -5.95
C LEU A 25 -20.67 -6.66 -7.24
N ASP A 26 -21.70 -5.81 -7.24
CA ASP A 26 -22.02 -4.93 -8.36
C ASP A 26 -20.88 -3.95 -8.65
N LYS A 27 -20.29 -3.34 -7.61
CA LYS A 27 -19.13 -2.46 -7.78
C LYS A 27 -17.91 -3.21 -8.30
N GLN A 28 -17.65 -4.43 -7.84
CA GLN A 28 -16.58 -5.28 -8.38
C GLN A 28 -16.79 -5.62 -9.85
N SER A 29 -18.02 -5.95 -10.25
CA SER A 29 -18.38 -6.16 -11.65
C SER A 29 -18.17 -4.89 -12.48
N SER A 30 -18.57 -3.73 -11.98
CA SER A 30 -18.34 -2.45 -12.65
C SER A 30 -16.85 -2.10 -12.80
N LEU A 31 -16.03 -2.42 -11.79
CA LEU A 31 -14.58 -2.25 -11.84
C LEU A 31 -13.96 -3.15 -12.92
N LYS A 32 -14.35 -4.43 -12.97
CA LYS A 32 -13.87 -5.35 -14.02
C LYS A 32 -14.23 -4.87 -15.42
N LYS A 33 -15.44 -4.33 -15.62
CA LYS A 33 -15.85 -3.74 -16.90
C LYS A 33 -15.03 -2.50 -17.26
N ALA A 34 -14.69 -1.66 -16.28
CA ALA A 34 -13.82 -0.50 -16.50
C ALA A 34 -12.37 -0.93 -16.85
N GLU A 35 -11.87 -1.99 -16.20
CA GLU A 35 -10.56 -2.59 -16.50
C GLU A 35 -10.50 -3.19 -17.90
N SER A 36 -11.53 -3.94 -18.32
CA SER A 36 -11.59 -4.49 -19.68
C SER A 36 -11.67 -3.39 -20.73
N LYS A 37 -12.49 -2.36 -20.49
CA LYS A 37 -12.59 -1.20 -21.37
C LYS A 37 -11.28 -0.45 -21.49
N LEU A 38 -10.52 -0.28 -20.40
CA LEU A 38 -9.18 0.33 -20.45
C LEU A 38 -8.21 -0.54 -21.27
N LEU A 39 -8.28 -1.86 -21.14
CA LEU A 39 -7.43 -2.76 -21.92
C LEU A 39 -7.74 -2.65 -23.42
N GLU A 40 -9.02 -2.64 -23.79
CA GLU A 40 -9.48 -2.46 -25.16
C GLU A 40 -9.01 -1.11 -25.74
N THR A 41 -9.20 0.00 -25.03
CA THR A 41 -8.75 1.32 -25.50
C THR A 41 -7.22 1.41 -25.63
N GLN A 42 -6.47 0.72 -24.75
CA GLN A 42 -5.01 0.63 -24.88
C GLN A 42 -4.59 -0.18 -26.11
N GLN A 43 -5.30 -1.26 -26.44
CA GLN A 43 -5.04 -2.03 -27.66
C GLN A 43 -5.35 -1.21 -28.91
N GLU A 44 -6.49 -0.52 -28.94
CA GLU A 44 -6.86 0.39 -30.03
C GLU A 44 -5.80 1.48 -30.23
N TYR A 45 -5.34 2.11 -29.14
CA TYR A 45 -4.26 3.10 -29.21
C TYR A 45 -2.96 2.54 -29.79
N ARG A 46 -2.56 1.33 -29.37
CA ARG A 46 -1.37 0.65 -29.93
C ARG A 46 -1.53 0.37 -31.42
N ASN A 47 -2.72 -0.08 -31.83
CA ASN A 47 -3.03 -0.33 -33.23
C ASN A 47 -2.92 0.96 -34.04
N ILE A 48 -3.55 2.05 -33.60
CA ILE A 48 -3.48 3.37 -34.23
C ILE A 48 -2.03 3.89 -34.29
N GLN A 49 -1.25 3.68 -33.23
CA GLN A 49 0.16 4.08 -33.21
C GLN A 49 0.99 3.28 -34.22
N SER A 50 0.72 1.98 -34.36
CA SER A 50 1.41 1.11 -35.30
C SER A 50 1.07 1.45 -36.75
N THR A 51 -0.20 1.68 -37.07
CA THR A 51 -0.63 2.08 -38.42
C THR A 51 -0.03 3.42 -38.78
N TYR A 52 -0.09 4.40 -37.88
CA TYR A 52 0.55 5.70 -38.08
C TYR A 52 2.05 5.59 -38.41
N ARG A 53 2.78 4.76 -37.65
CA ARG A 53 4.21 4.53 -37.90
C ARG A 53 4.47 3.86 -39.25
N ASN A 54 3.62 2.92 -39.64
CA ASN A 54 3.73 2.22 -40.91
C ASN A 54 3.43 3.15 -42.09
N ASP A 55 2.41 4.00 -41.98
CA ASP A 55 2.05 4.98 -43.02
C ASP A 55 3.17 5.99 -43.25
N ILE A 56 3.74 6.57 -42.18
CA ILE A 56 4.91 7.46 -42.27
C ILE A 56 6.08 6.75 -42.95
N ASN A 57 6.38 5.52 -42.54
CA ASN A 57 7.48 4.77 -43.11
C ASN A 57 7.26 4.48 -44.61
N ARG A 58 6.02 4.14 -44.99
CA ARG A 58 5.67 3.88 -46.38
C ARG A 58 5.85 5.13 -47.24
N GLU A 59 5.29 6.25 -46.82
CA GLU A 59 5.37 7.52 -47.57
C GLU A 59 6.81 8.05 -47.65
N LYS A 60 7.56 7.91 -46.54
CA LYS A 60 9.00 8.19 -46.50
C LYS A 60 9.75 7.34 -47.52
N ASP A 61 9.53 6.02 -47.52
CA ASP A 61 10.24 5.10 -48.40
C ASP A 61 9.88 5.36 -49.88
N GLU A 62 8.64 5.71 -50.18
CA GLU A 62 8.20 6.15 -51.51
C GLU A 62 8.95 7.41 -51.96
N LYS A 63 8.99 8.47 -51.14
CA LYS A 63 9.72 9.71 -51.44
C LYS A 63 11.23 9.48 -51.59
N ILE A 64 11.83 8.63 -50.75
CA ILE A 64 13.26 8.27 -50.86
C ILE A 64 13.54 7.54 -52.18
N ARG A 65 12.69 6.60 -52.59
CA ARG A 65 12.83 5.91 -53.88
C ARG A 65 12.77 6.90 -55.04
N GLU A 66 11.86 7.87 -54.99
CA GLU A 66 11.74 8.87 -56.04
C GLU A 66 13.00 9.77 -56.14
N ILE A 67 13.52 10.23 -55.00
CA ILE A 67 14.81 10.94 -54.93
C ILE A 67 15.94 10.09 -55.50
N GLN A 68 15.99 8.79 -55.22
CA GLN A 68 17.01 7.89 -55.75
C GLN A 68 16.93 7.77 -57.28
N LYS A 69 15.72 7.65 -57.85
CA LYS A 69 15.52 7.65 -59.31
C LYS A 69 16.01 8.95 -59.94
N ARG A 70 15.59 10.11 -59.43
CA ARG A 70 16.03 11.43 -59.93
C ARG A 70 17.54 11.61 -59.81
N LYS A 71 18.15 11.13 -58.73
CA LYS A 71 19.60 11.14 -58.54
C LYS A 71 20.32 10.29 -59.60
N LEU A 72 19.77 9.12 -59.95
CA LEU A 72 20.31 8.29 -61.04
C LEU A 72 20.18 8.99 -62.40
N GLU A 73 19.06 9.66 -62.67
CA GLU A 73 18.86 10.46 -63.88
C GLU A 73 19.89 11.59 -64.01
N VAL A 74 20.07 12.39 -62.95
CA VAL A 74 21.11 13.43 -62.88
C VAL A 74 22.49 12.83 -63.14
N THR A 75 22.80 11.67 -62.55
CA THR A 75 24.08 11.00 -62.76
C THR A 75 24.30 10.60 -64.22
N ARG A 76 23.27 10.04 -64.87
CA ARG A 76 23.33 9.67 -66.30
C ARG A 76 23.50 10.91 -67.19
N LYS A 77 22.75 11.98 -66.94
CA LYS A 77 22.89 13.25 -67.68
C LYS A 77 24.25 13.90 -67.50
N LYS A 78 24.82 13.82 -66.29
CA LYS A 78 26.18 14.31 -66.02
C LYS A 78 27.25 13.53 -66.80
N GLN A 79 27.08 12.21 -66.93
CA GLN A 79 27.94 11.40 -67.80
C GLN A 79 27.78 11.78 -69.27
N ALA A 80 26.56 11.97 -69.75
CA ALA A 80 26.29 12.42 -71.13
C ALA A 80 26.90 13.80 -71.42
N LEU A 81 26.78 14.75 -70.48
CA LEU A 81 27.42 16.06 -70.57
C LEU A 81 28.94 15.92 -70.68
N THR A 82 29.55 14.99 -69.94
CA THR A 82 30.99 14.74 -69.99
C THR A 82 31.41 14.29 -71.39
N VAL A 83 30.62 13.44 -72.05
CA VAL A 83 30.85 13.03 -73.46
C VAL A 83 30.73 14.23 -74.41
N LYS A 84 29.71 15.08 -74.25
CA LYS A 84 29.58 16.30 -75.07
C LYS A 84 30.74 17.29 -74.88
N ILE A 85 31.28 17.38 -73.66
CA ILE A 85 32.49 18.17 -73.39
C ILE A 85 33.70 17.59 -74.13
N THR A 86 33.85 16.27 -74.19
CA THR A 86 34.96 15.65 -74.93
C THR A 86 34.80 15.86 -76.43
N ASP A 87 33.60 15.68 -76.98
CA ASP A 87 33.32 15.88 -78.41
C ASP A 87 33.64 17.32 -78.85
N LEU A 88 33.26 18.31 -78.04
CA LEU A 88 33.58 19.72 -78.30
C LEU A 88 35.08 19.98 -78.24
N LYS A 89 35.81 19.37 -77.29
CA LYS A 89 37.27 19.50 -77.20
C LYS A 89 37.93 18.93 -78.46
N GLU A 90 37.52 17.75 -78.91
CA GLU A 90 38.03 17.14 -80.15
C GLU A 90 37.72 17.99 -81.38
N ALA A 91 36.50 18.51 -81.50
CA ALA A 91 36.10 19.37 -82.61
C ALA A 91 36.93 20.67 -82.65
N LYS A 92 37.24 21.25 -81.48
CA LYS A 92 38.10 22.44 -81.35
C LYS A 92 39.56 22.16 -81.73
N ILE A 93 40.10 21.01 -81.32
CA ILE A 93 41.46 20.58 -81.71
C ILE A 93 41.54 20.43 -83.24
N LYS A 94 40.59 19.69 -83.85
CA LYS A 94 40.53 19.52 -85.31
C LYS A 94 40.37 20.84 -86.06
N LEU A 95 39.57 21.77 -85.52
CA LEU A 95 39.45 23.12 -86.09
C LEU A 95 40.78 23.86 -86.05
N GLN A 96 41.52 23.76 -84.95
CA GLN A 96 42.82 24.40 -84.81
C GLN A 96 43.86 23.81 -85.77
N GLU A 97 43.88 22.49 -85.94
CA GLU A 97 44.71 21.80 -86.94
C GLU A 97 44.36 22.23 -88.37
N ASN A 98 43.07 22.26 -88.71
CA ASN A 98 42.60 22.71 -90.02
C ASN A 98 42.95 24.18 -90.27
N LYS A 99 42.85 25.06 -89.26
CA LYS A 99 43.30 26.47 -89.38
C LYS A 99 44.79 26.56 -89.72
N GLN A 100 45.63 25.70 -89.14
CA GLN A 100 47.06 25.65 -89.46
C GLN A 100 47.33 25.10 -90.87
N LEU A 101 46.59 24.09 -91.30
CA LEU A 101 46.70 23.51 -92.65
C LEU A 101 46.22 24.48 -93.73
N PHE A 102 45.16 25.23 -93.47
CA PHE A 102 44.64 26.28 -94.35
C PHE A 102 45.66 27.41 -94.52
N ALA A 103 46.28 27.87 -93.43
CA ALA A 103 47.33 28.89 -93.47
C ALA A 103 48.56 28.46 -94.28
N LYS A 104 48.79 27.14 -94.43
CA LYS A 104 49.85 26.56 -95.26
C LYS A 104 49.38 26.21 -96.69
N GLY A 105 48.11 26.43 -97.04
CA GLY A 105 47.53 26.21 -98.37
C GLY A 105 47.11 24.77 -98.68
N PHE A 106 47.02 23.89 -97.68
CA PHE A 106 46.75 22.45 -97.89
C PHE A 106 45.27 22.06 -97.90
N ILE A 107 44.35 22.95 -97.50
CA ILE A 107 42.90 22.70 -97.47
C ILE A 107 42.11 23.91 -98.00
N SER A 108 40.85 23.72 -98.38
CA SER A 108 40.00 24.79 -98.93
C SER A 108 39.27 25.60 -97.85
N GLU A 109 38.79 26.80 -98.21
CA GLU A 109 37.94 27.62 -97.31
C GLU A 109 36.62 26.92 -96.99
N THR A 110 36.09 26.09 -97.90
CA THR A 110 34.85 25.34 -97.69
C THR A 110 35.03 24.25 -96.63
N GLU A 111 36.17 23.55 -96.63
CA GLU A 111 36.50 22.54 -95.61
C GLU A 111 36.70 23.17 -94.22
N LEU A 112 37.34 24.35 -94.18
CA LEU A 112 37.50 25.11 -92.93
C LEU A 112 36.13 25.53 -92.35
N LYS A 113 35.24 26.09 -93.19
CA LYS A 113 33.87 26.48 -92.79
C LYS A 113 33.03 25.27 -92.34
N GLU A 114 33.20 24.11 -92.96
CA GLU A 114 32.52 22.89 -92.53
C GLU A 114 32.97 22.47 -91.12
N GLN A 115 34.27 22.58 -90.81
CA GLN A 115 34.80 22.28 -89.49
C GLN A 115 34.33 23.31 -88.44
N GLU A 116 34.23 24.59 -88.80
CA GLU A 116 33.63 25.63 -87.93
C GLU A 116 32.16 25.31 -87.61
N LYS A 117 31.39 24.88 -88.61
CA LYS A 117 30.00 24.43 -88.40
C LYS A 117 29.91 23.25 -87.43
N LYS A 118 30.84 22.29 -87.50
CA LYS A 118 30.90 21.16 -86.55
C LYS A 118 31.18 21.60 -85.12
N VAL A 119 32.02 22.62 -84.91
CA VAL A 119 32.24 23.21 -83.58
C VAL A 119 30.99 23.90 -83.05
N ILE A 120 30.30 24.68 -83.89
CA ILE A 120 29.03 25.35 -83.50
C ILE A 120 27.97 24.31 -83.11
N GLN A 121 27.87 23.21 -83.86
CA GLN A 121 26.96 22.11 -83.54
C GLN A 121 27.32 21.45 -82.19
N ALA A 122 28.61 21.16 -81.95
CA ALA A 122 29.06 20.61 -80.67
C ALA A 122 28.85 21.58 -79.49
N GLU A 123 28.97 22.90 -79.72
CA GLU A 123 28.65 23.93 -78.72
C GLU A 123 27.16 23.98 -78.40
N THR A 124 26.31 23.87 -79.41
CA THR A 124 24.84 23.83 -79.25
C THR A 124 24.42 22.57 -78.48
N ASP A 125 24.97 21.40 -78.86
CA ASP A 125 24.74 20.13 -78.16
C ASP A 125 25.18 20.19 -76.69
N LEU A 126 26.33 20.80 -76.41
CA LEU A 126 26.81 20.98 -75.04
C LEU A 126 25.88 21.89 -74.24
N SER A 127 25.42 22.99 -74.84
CA SER A 127 24.46 23.91 -74.20
C SER A 127 23.17 23.18 -73.85
N ASN A 128 22.58 22.46 -74.80
CA ASN A 128 21.35 21.69 -74.58
C ASN A 128 21.52 20.64 -73.47
N ALA A 129 22.63 19.88 -73.49
CA ALA A 129 22.91 18.89 -72.45
C ALA A 129 23.10 19.53 -71.06
N LYS A 130 23.64 20.75 -71.00
CA LYS A 130 23.81 21.50 -69.74
C LYS A 130 22.47 21.98 -69.19
N ASP A 131 21.58 22.48 -70.05
CA ASP A 131 20.24 22.90 -69.67
C ASP A 131 19.41 21.71 -69.19
N GLU A 132 19.49 20.57 -69.89
CA GLU A 132 18.84 19.32 -69.47
C GLU A 132 19.31 18.81 -68.11
N LEU A 133 20.62 18.94 -67.81
CA LEU A 133 21.17 18.57 -66.50
C LEU A 133 20.65 19.52 -65.41
N SER A 134 20.67 20.83 -65.67
CA SER A 134 20.17 21.86 -64.75
C SER A 134 18.70 21.62 -64.38
N LEU A 135 17.85 21.31 -65.36
CA LEU A 135 16.45 20.96 -65.14
C LEU A 135 16.29 19.72 -64.25
N SER A 136 17.10 18.68 -64.47
CA SER A 136 17.06 17.47 -63.62
C SER A 136 17.61 17.71 -62.21
N ASP A 137 18.60 18.59 -62.05
CA ASP A 137 19.11 18.99 -60.73
C ASP A 137 18.06 19.79 -59.94
N LEU A 138 17.33 20.70 -60.60
CA LEU A 138 16.21 21.41 -60.00
C LEU A 138 15.09 20.46 -59.56
N ASP A 139 14.75 19.47 -60.39
CA ASP A 139 13.75 18.47 -60.03
C ASP A 139 14.20 17.61 -58.83
N LEU A 140 15.47 17.20 -58.79
CA LEU A 140 16.04 16.51 -57.63
C LEU A 140 16.00 17.38 -56.36
N GLN A 141 16.25 18.69 -56.47
CA GLN A 141 16.13 19.61 -55.35
C GLN A 141 14.68 19.75 -54.87
N GLN A 142 13.72 19.88 -55.79
CA GLN A 142 12.30 19.90 -55.48
C GLN A 142 11.87 18.66 -54.69
N GLN A 143 12.25 17.46 -55.15
CA GLN A 143 11.94 16.21 -54.44
C GLN A 143 12.56 16.14 -53.04
N LYS A 144 13.78 16.67 -52.85
CA LYS A 144 14.40 16.76 -51.52
C LYS A 144 13.69 17.74 -50.60
N LEU A 145 13.24 18.88 -51.12
CA LEU A 145 12.47 19.88 -50.38
C LEU A 145 11.11 19.31 -49.96
N GLU A 146 10.43 18.57 -50.83
CA GLU A 146 9.20 17.86 -50.49
C GLU A 146 9.38 16.82 -49.38
N LEU A 147 10.51 16.10 -49.37
CA LEU A 147 10.82 15.19 -48.27
C LEU A 147 11.07 15.96 -46.96
N GLN A 148 11.75 17.11 -47.03
CA GLN A 148 11.98 17.97 -45.87
C GLN A 148 10.66 18.53 -45.32
N SER A 149 9.77 19.01 -46.17
CA SER A 149 8.45 19.52 -45.76
C SER A 149 7.61 18.40 -45.14
N PHE A 150 7.62 17.21 -45.73
CA PHE A 150 6.97 16.02 -45.15
C PHE A 150 7.43 15.77 -43.71
N TRP A 151 8.74 15.76 -43.45
CA TRP A 151 9.25 15.59 -42.08
C TRP A 151 8.88 16.73 -41.15
N GLN A 152 8.75 17.94 -41.67
CA GLN A 152 8.33 19.10 -40.91
C GLN A 152 6.85 19.03 -40.53
N ASP A 153 5.99 18.54 -41.42
CA ASP A 153 4.57 18.33 -41.15
C ASP A 153 4.33 17.19 -40.15
N VAL A 154 5.08 16.10 -40.30
CA VAL A 154 5.13 15.00 -39.31
C VAL A 154 5.65 15.52 -37.96
N ARG A 155 6.65 16.40 -37.91
CA ARG A 155 7.14 16.95 -36.63
C ARG A 155 6.14 17.91 -35.99
N ASN A 156 5.51 18.76 -36.79
CA ASN A 156 4.64 19.84 -36.30
C ASN A 156 3.26 19.37 -35.84
N ASN A 157 3.04 18.05 -35.76
CA ASN A 157 1.79 17.46 -35.30
C ASN A 157 0.53 17.90 -36.09
N LYS A 158 0.71 18.38 -37.32
CA LYS A 158 -0.39 18.94 -38.15
C LYS A 158 -1.13 17.90 -38.98
N SER A 159 -0.63 16.67 -39.05
CA SER A 159 -1.26 15.63 -39.87
C SER A 159 -2.51 15.06 -39.19
N GLU A 160 -3.57 14.78 -39.95
CA GLU A 160 -4.79 14.12 -39.45
C GLU A 160 -4.52 12.88 -38.56
N PRO A 161 -3.55 12.00 -38.88
CA PRO A 161 -3.24 10.83 -38.07
C PRO A 161 -2.78 11.17 -36.64
N GLN A 162 -2.11 12.31 -36.45
CA GLN A 162 -1.65 12.75 -35.12
C GLN A 162 -2.78 13.29 -34.27
N GLN A 163 -3.79 13.91 -34.89
CA GLN A 163 -5.02 14.28 -34.19
C GLN A 163 -5.73 13.03 -33.68
N LYS A 164 -5.88 12.00 -34.52
CA LYS A 164 -6.44 10.69 -34.10
C LYS A 164 -5.64 10.06 -32.96
N LEU A 165 -4.30 10.13 -32.99
CA LEU A 165 -3.46 9.64 -31.90
C LEU A 165 -3.67 10.43 -30.60
N LYS A 166 -3.83 11.75 -30.69
CA LYS A 166 -4.11 12.62 -29.54
C LYS A 166 -5.50 12.36 -28.96
N GLU A 167 -6.50 12.18 -29.81
CA GLU A 167 -7.87 11.81 -29.42
C GLU A 167 -7.89 10.45 -28.74
N ALA A 168 -7.23 9.44 -29.31
CA ALA A 168 -7.09 8.11 -28.71
C ALA A 168 -6.38 8.17 -27.35
N LYS A 169 -5.35 9.00 -27.20
CA LYS A 169 -4.69 9.24 -25.91
C LYS A 169 -5.64 9.90 -24.90
N SER A 170 -6.37 10.93 -25.32
CA SER A 170 -7.39 11.56 -24.46
C SER A 170 -8.47 10.56 -24.07
N LYS A 171 -8.79 9.60 -24.93
CA LYS A 171 -9.75 8.53 -24.62
C LYS A 171 -9.22 7.58 -23.56
N ILE A 172 -7.93 7.22 -23.61
CA ILE A 172 -7.27 6.48 -22.54
C ILE A 172 -7.40 7.26 -21.22
N ASP A 173 -7.05 8.54 -21.21
CA ASP A 173 -7.09 9.36 -19.98
C ASP A 173 -8.52 9.39 -19.39
N GLN A 174 -9.54 9.53 -20.24
CA GLN A 174 -10.95 9.42 -19.82
C GLN A 174 -11.26 8.04 -19.21
N THR A 175 -10.85 6.95 -19.85
CA THR A 175 -11.10 5.60 -19.31
C THR A 175 -10.34 5.32 -18.01
N VAL A 176 -9.15 5.90 -17.84
CA VAL A 176 -8.40 5.84 -16.58
C VAL A 176 -9.15 6.59 -15.47
N GLN A 177 -9.75 7.74 -15.79
CA GLN A 177 -10.61 8.47 -14.84
C GLN A 177 -11.84 7.66 -14.45
N GLU A 178 -12.54 7.04 -15.42
CA GLU A 178 -13.68 6.14 -15.16
C GLU A 178 -13.29 4.97 -14.24
N LEU A 179 -12.14 4.34 -14.49
CA LEU A 179 -11.61 3.26 -13.66
C LEU A 179 -11.29 3.73 -12.24
N ASN A 180 -10.69 4.91 -12.09
CA ASN A 180 -10.42 5.49 -10.78
C ASN A 180 -11.73 5.80 -10.01
N GLN A 181 -12.76 6.31 -10.70
CA GLN A 181 -14.08 6.52 -10.10
C GLN A 181 -14.70 5.20 -9.64
N ALA A 182 -14.61 4.13 -10.44
CA ALA A 182 -15.09 2.80 -10.07
C ALA A 182 -14.34 2.24 -8.84
N LYS A 183 -13.02 2.41 -8.77
CA LYS A 183 -12.21 2.04 -7.60
C LYS A 183 -12.60 2.81 -6.34
N LEU A 184 -12.83 4.12 -6.46
CA LEU A 184 -13.27 4.95 -5.34
C LEU A 184 -14.65 4.50 -4.83
N ALA A 185 -15.60 4.25 -5.73
CA ALA A 185 -16.93 3.76 -5.37
C ALA A 185 -16.88 2.39 -4.67
N LEU A 186 -16.00 1.49 -5.12
CA LEU A 186 -15.77 0.20 -4.46
C LEU A 186 -15.19 0.38 -3.05
N ASN A 187 -14.17 1.23 -2.91
CA ASN A 187 -13.57 1.53 -1.62
C ASN A 187 -14.56 2.18 -0.64
N GLN A 188 -15.49 3.01 -1.13
CA GLN A 188 -16.56 3.58 -0.31
C GLN A 188 -17.46 2.48 0.26
N ILE A 189 -17.94 1.55 -0.57
CA ILE A 189 -18.77 0.42 -0.11
C ILE A 189 -18.00 -0.45 0.89
N MET A 190 -16.71 -0.73 0.64
CA MET A 190 -15.89 -1.50 1.59
C MET A 190 -15.80 -0.82 2.96
N ARG A 191 -15.58 0.51 2.99
CA ARG A 191 -15.54 1.27 4.24
C ARG A 191 -16.88 1.26 4.98
N GLU A 192 -17.99 1.32 4.24
CA GLU A 192 -19.33 1.21 4.83
C GLU A 192 -19.57 -0.17 5.44
N ILE A 193 -19.16 -1.24 4.75
CA ILE A 193 -19.22 -2.61 5.28
C ILE A 193 -18.38 -2.75 6.56
N ASP A 194 -17.16 -2.20 6.57
CA ASP A 194 -16.30 -2.26 7.76
C ASP A 194 -16.90 -1.47 8.93
N LYS A 195 -17.50 -0.31 8.66
CA LYS A 195 -18.24 0.46 9.66
C LYS A 195 -19.40 -0.35 10.24
N LEU A 196 -20.20 -1.02 9.39
CA LEU A 196 -21.30 -1.89 9.83
C LEU A 196 -20.80 -3.08 10.65
N LYS A 197 -19.69 -3.71 10.27
CA LYS A 197 -19.07 -4.81 11.04
C LYS A 197 -18.64 -4.35 12.43
N ILE A 198 -18.00 -3.18 12.53
CA ILE A 198 -17.58 -2.60 13.82
C ILE A 198 -18.81 -2.29 14.68
N GLN A 199 -19.86 -1.71 14.10
CA GLN A 199 -21.11 -1.44 14.82
C GLN A 199 -21.75 -2.74 15.34
N ARG A 200 -21.84 -3.78 14.50
CA ARG A 200 -22.34 -5.10 14.89
C ARG A 200 -21.50 -5.70 16.02
N GLN A 201 -20.18 -5.58 15.95
CA GLN A 201 -19.29 -6.08 17.00
C GLN A 201 -19.53 -5.36 18.33
N LYS A 202 -19.68 -4.03 18.32
CA LYS A 202 -19.99 -3.26 19.53
C LYS A 202 -21.29 -3.72 20.18
N ILE A 203 -22.36 -3.88 19.40
CA ILE A 203 -23.66 -4.35 19.90
C ILE A 203 -23.54 -5.80 20.43
N ALA A 204 -22.79 -6.66 19.74
CA ALA A 204 -22.55 -8.02 20.21
C ALA A 204 -21.74 -8.05 21.53
N GLU A 205 -20.77 -7.14 21.70
CA GLU A 205 -20.03 -6.98 22.95
C GLU A 205 -20.91 -6.42 24.08
N GLU A 206 -21.77 -5.44 23.79
CA GLU A 206 -22.78 -4.94 24.74
C GLU A 206 -23.71 -6.06 25.18
N LEU A 207 -24.22 -6.87 24.25
CA LEU A 207 -25.05 -8.03 24.56
C LEU A 207 -24.29 -9.06 25.41
N ARG A 208 -23.01 -9.34 25.11
CA ARG A 208 -22.19 -10.23 25.95
C ARG A 208 -22.01 -9.68 27.36
N LYS A 209 -21.84 -8.36 27.52
CA LYS A 209 -21.72 -7.71 28.82
C LYS A 209 -23.01 -7.74 29.65
N THR A 210 -24.17 -7.95 29.03
CA THR A 210 -25.44 -8.16 29.79
C THR A 210 -25.47 -9.51 30.52
N VAL A 211 -24.68 -10.49 30.06
CA VAL A 211 -24.54 -11.78 30.72
C VAL A 211 -23.30 -11.74 31.60
N ILE A 212 -23.50 -11.51 32.89
CA ILE A 212 -22.42 -11.52 33.87
C ILE A 212 -22.09 -12.98 34.19
N THR A 213 -20.89 -13.41 33.78
CA THR A 213 -20.34 -14.73 34.12
C THR A 213 -19.32 -14.61 35.24
N SER A 214 -19.21 -15.64 36.09
CA SER A 214 -18.16 -15.68 37.10
C SER A 214 -16.77 -15.80 36.44
N PRO A 215 -15.79 -14.98 36.83
CA PRO A 215 -14.41 -15.11 36.36
C PRO A 215 -13.65 -16.27 37.03
N ILE A 216 -14.15 -16.76 38.17
CA ILE A 216 -13.53 -17.82 38.97
C ILE A 216 -14.56 -18.90 39.33
N ASP A 217 -14.09 -20.13 39.50
CA ASP A 217 -14.87 -21.16 40.17
C ASP A 217 -14.83 -20.88 41.67
N GLY A 218 -15.99 -20.61 42.28
CA GLY A 218 -16.05 -20.18 43.67
C GLY A 218 -17.45 -20.21 44.24
N VAL A 219 -17.59 -19.73 45.47
CA VAL A 219 -18.86 -19.61 46.18
C VAL A 219 -19.31 -18.15 46.24
N ILE A 220 -20.62 -17.94 46.14
CA ILE A 220 -21.24 -16.62 46.28
C ILE A 220 -21.15 -16.21 47.76
N LEU A 221 -20.41 -15.14 48.05
CA LEU A 221 -20.25 -14.60 49.40
C LEU A 221 -21.32 -13.56 49.73
N ASN A 222 -21.64 -12.71 48.76
CA ASN A 222 -22.65 -11.67 48.92
C ASN A 222 -23.34 -11.41 47.58
N LEU A 223 -24.67 -11.36 47.59
CA LEU A 223 -25.51 -11.02 46.44
C LEU A 223 -26.21 -9.70 46.75
N GLN A 224 -25.80 -8.63 46.07
CA GLN A 224 -26.35 -7.28 46.31
C GLN A 224 -27.53 -6.97 45.38
N ALA A 225 -27.58 -7.60 44.21
CA ALA A 225 -28.64 -7.37 43.23
C ALA A 225 -29.86 -8.29 43.44
N LYS A 226 -31.07 -7.73 43.28
CA LYS A 226 -32.34 -8.48 43.26
C LYS A 226 -33.01 -8.39 41.89
N LEU A 227 -33.96 -9.30 41.66
CA LEU A 227 -34.72 -9.33 40.41
C LEU A 227 -35.55 -8.05 40.27
N GLY A 228 -35.28 -7.28 39.22
CA GLY A 228 -35.95 -6.01 38.94
C GLY A 228 -35.13 -4.77 39.31
N ASP A 229 -33.97 -4.93 39.96
CA ASP A 229 -33.09 -3.81 40.28
C ASP A 229 -32.38 -3.29 39.02
N VAL A 230 -32.22 -1.96 38.95
CA VAL A 230 -31.41 -1.29 37.93
C VAL A 230 -30.00 -1.10 38.50
N ILE A 231 -29.02 -1.78 37.90
CA ILE A 231 -27.63 -1.73 38.32
C ILE A 231 -26.88 -0.74 37.42
N GLU A 232 -26.20 0.23 38.03
CA GLU A 232 -25.36 1.17 37.30
C GLU A 232 -24.08 0.51 36.75
N PRO A 233 -23.51 1.01 35.65
CA PRO A 233 -22.21 0.55 35.17
C PRO A 233 -21.15 0.63 36.28
N LYS A 234 -20.48 -0.49 36.56
CA LYS A 234 -19.49 -0.68 37.66
C LYS A 234 -20.08 -0.82 39.07
N GLY A 235 -21.40 -0.96 39.22
CA GLY A 235 -21.99 -1.37 40.49
C GLY A 235 -21.61 -2.80 40.86
N ASP A 236 -21.39 -3.05 42.15
CA ASP A 236 -21.13 -4.39 42.66
C ASP A 236 -22.42 -5.22 42.63
N VAL A 237 -22.46 -6.24 41.77
CA VAL A 237 -23.63 -7.13 41.63
C VAL A 237 -23.55 -8.30 42.61
N LEU A 238 -22.35 -8.88 42.68
CA LEU A 238 -22.08 -10.15 43.32
C LEU A 238 -20.62 -10.19 43.77
N VAL A 239 -20.38 -10.68 44.98
CA VAL A 239 -19.05 -10.99 45.49
C VAL A 239 -18.88 -12.52 45.48
N ILE A 240 -17.86 -12.99 44.77
CA ILE A 240 -17.51 -14.41 44.68
C ILE A 240 -16.13 -14.59 45.32
N GLY A 241 -16.00 -15.62 46.16
CA GLY A 241 -14.74 -16.01 46.75
C GLY A 241 -14.39 -17.45 46.38
N ASP A 242 -13.12 -17.71 46.15
CA ASP A 242 -12.59 -19.07 46.02
C ASP A 242 -12.46 -19.68 47.43
N PRO A 243 -13.25 -20.73 47.77
CA PRO A 243 -13.18 -21.35 49.08
C PRO A 243 -11.89 -22.17 49.30
N THR A 244 -11.08 -22.39 48.25
CA THR A 244 -9.81 -23.14 48.32
C THR A 244 -8.64 -22.31 48.83
N GLN A 245 -8.76 -20.98 48.83
CA GLN A 245 -7.70 -20.06 49.25
C GLN A 245 -8.09 -19.32 50.53
N GLN A 246 -8.11 -20.05 51.65
CA GLN A 246 -8.35 -19.47 52.96
C GLN A 246 -7.05 -18.89 53.53
N ILE A 247 -7.02 -17.58 53.71
CA ILE A 247 -5.93 -16.86 54.37
C ILE A 247 -6.43 -16.15 55.61
N VAL A 248 -5.58 -16.08 56.63
CA VAL A 248 -5.82 -15.26 57.82
C VAL A 248 -4.96 -14.02 57.73
N GLU A 249 -5.63 -12.86 57.66
CA GLU A 249 -4.97 -11.56 57.75
C GLU A 249 -4.77 -11.18 59.21
N LEU A 250 -3.51 -11.03 59.61
CA LEU A 250 -3.10 -10.60 60.94
C LEU A 250 -2.62 -9.17 60.91
N LYS A 251 -3.07 -8.36 61.86
CA LYS A 251 -2.59 -7.00 62.06
C LYS A 251 -1.70 -6.97 63.31
N LEU A 252 -0.40 -6.89 63.12
CA LEU A 252 0.62 -6.92 64.17
C LEU A 252 1.10 -5.52 64.53
N SER A 253 1.53 -5.31 65.77
CA SER A 253 2.26 -4.10 66.14
C SER A 253 3.66 -4.09 65.49
N PRO A 254 4.32 -2.94 65.32
CA PRO A 254 5.65 -2.88 64.70
C PRO A 254 6.69 -3.65 65.51
N LEU A 255 6.57 -3.60 66.85
CA LEU A 255 7.43 -4.31 67.78
C LEU A 255 7.28 -5.83 67.64
N ASP A 256 6.06 -6.33 67.49
CA ASP A 256 5.82 -7.77 67.35
C ASP A 256 6.18 -8.26 65.95
N ALA A 257 5.96 -7.45 64.92
CA ALA A 257 6.34 -7.79 63.54
C ALA A 257 7.85 -8.07 63.40
N THR A 258 8.72 -7.39 64.17
CA THR A 258 10.17 -7.69 64.15
C THR A 258 10.52 -9.10 64.63
N LYS A 259 9.65 -9.72 65.44
CA LYS A 259 9.86 -11.04 66.03
C LYS A 259 9.29 -12.17 65.16
N VAL A 260 8.44 -11.85 64.18
CA VAL A 260 7.77 -12.83 63.31
C VAL A 260 8.59 -13.07 62.04
N LYS A 261 8.70 -14.34 61.63
CA LYS A 261 9.42 -14.75 60.43
C LYS A 261 8.50 -15.49 59.45
N ILE A 262 8.82 -15.38 58.16
CA ILE A 262 8.15 -16.17 57.12
C ILE A 262 8.38 -17.67 57.41
N ARG A 263 7.37 -18.50 57.15
CA ARG A 263 7.27 -19.95 57.43
C ARG A 263 7.12 -20.34 58.90
N GLN A 264 6.96 -19.39 59.80
CA GLN A 264 6.71 -19.67 61.21
C GLN A 264 5.35 -20.35 61.41
N LYS A 265 5.30 -21.35 62.30
CA LYS A 265 4.06 -22.07 62.64
C LYS A 265 3.14 -21.18 63.47
N ALA A 266 1.85 -21.22 63.13
CA ALA A 266 0.78 -20.49 63.78
C ALA A 266 -0.33 -21.46 64.20
N GLU A 267 -0.79 -21.36 65.44
CA GLU A 267 -2.05 -21.98 65.88
C GLU A 267 -3.18 -20.96 65.78
N ILE A 268 -4.22 -21.29 65.04
CA ILE A 268 -5.37 -20.45 64.77
C ILE A 268 -6.57 -21.04 65.52
N SER A 269 -7.20 -20.22 66.36
CA SER A 269 -8.39 -20.57 67.12
C SER A 269 -9.53 -19.62 66.74
N ILE A 270 -10.69 -20.19 66.40
CA ILE A 270 -11.86 -19.43 65.92
C ILE A 270 -12.82 -19.24 67.09
N ILE A 271 -13.25 -18.00 67.32
CA ILE A 271 -14.21 -17.69 68.38
C ILE A 271 -15.59 -18.21 67.96
N GLY A 272 -16.17 -19.14 68.74
CA GLY A 272 -17.51 -19.68 68.50
C GLY A 272 -17.56 -21.03 67.77
N PHE A 273 -16.43 -21.59 67.34
CA PHE A 273 -16.35 -22.95 66.79
C PHE A 273 -15.72 -23.89 67.83
N GLN A 274 -16.31 -25.06 68.06
CA GLN A 274 -15.88 -26.02 69.08
C GLN A 274 -14.39 -26.35 68.95
N SER A 275 -13.56 -25.82 69.87
CA SER A 275 -12.15 -26.13 70.23
C SER A 275 -11.22 -26.80 69.21
N GLN A 276 -11.44 -26.64 67.91
CA GLN A 276 -10.54 -27.13 66.86
C GLN A 276 -9.47 -26.07 66.63
N LYS A 277 -8.26 -26.40 67.10
CA LYS A 277 -7.06 -25.64 66.77
C LYS A 277 -6.65 -25.97 65.34
N LEU A 278 -6.65 -24.97 64.48
CA LEU A 278 -6.15 -25.08 63.11
C LEU A 278 -4.68 -24.70 63.09
N THR A 279 -3.86 -25.41 62.33
CA THR A 279 -2.46 -25.07 62.14
C THR A 279 -2.27 -24.36 60.81
N GLY A 280 -1.37 -23.39 60.78
CA GLY A 280 -0.98 -22.69 59.57
C GLY A 280 0.45 -22.19 59.63
N LYS A 281 0.89 -21.55 58.55
CA LYS A 281 2.22 -20.95 58.43
C LYS A 281 2.14 -19.53 57.90
N VAL A 282 2.99 -18.66 58.44
CA VAL A 282 3.16 -17.29 57.92
C VAL A 282 3.70 -17.37 56.49
N GLN A 283 2.91 -16.94 55.51
CA GLN A 283 3.31 -16.95 54.10
C GLN A 283 3.97 -15.64 53.69
N GLN A 284 3.47 -14.53 54.20
CA GLN A 284 3.95 -13.20 53.85
C GLN A 284 3.84 -12.25 55.03
N ILE A 285 4.80 -11.34 55.13
CA ILE A 285 4.78 -10.20 56.05
C ILE A 285 4.93 -8.96 55.19
N SER A 286 3.99 -8.02 55.29
CA SER A 286 4.10 -6.75 54.56
C SER A 286 5.29 -5.95 55.10
N LEU A 287 6.14 -5.45 54.20
CA LEU A 287 7.25 -4.55 54.57
C LEU A 287 6.79 -3.10 54.75
N LEU A 288 5.55 -2.80 54.36
CA LEU A 288 4.93 -1.49 54.55
C LEU A 288 3.94 -1.57 55.71
N ALA A 289 4.07 -0.62 56.64
CA ALA A 289 3.07 -0.38 57.65
C ALA A 289 1.78 0.13 56.99
N GLY A 290 0.66 -0.54 57.26
CA GLY A 290 -0.64 -0.14 56.75
C GLY A 290 -1.18 1.01 57.59
N ASP A 291 -1.33 2.18 56.98
CA ASP A 291 -1.96 3.32 57.62
C ASP A 291 -3.45 3.03 57.81
N THR A 292 -3.92 3.02 59.06
CA THR A 292 -5.36 2.99 59.32
C THR A 292 -5.91 4.34 58.88
N GLN A 293 -6.32 4.43 57.62
CA GLN A 293 -7.06 5.55 57.06
C GLN A 293 -8.38 5.69 57.81
N ASN A 294 -8.36 6.44 58.91
CA ASN A 294 -9.43 7.30 59.41
C ASN A 294 -8.93 8.09 60.63
N ASN A 295 -8.55 9.35 60.36
CA ASN A 295 -8.67 10.54 61.19
C ASN A 295 -8.34 10.48 62.70
N ASN A 296 -7.30 11.25 63.05
CA ASN A 296 -7.07 11.88 64.35
C ASN A 296 -7.07 10.95 65.57
N GLN A 297 -6.00 10.17 65.74
CA GLN A 297 -5.46 9.83 67.06
C GLN A 297 -4.12 9.08 66.95
N GLY A 298 -3.05 9.73 67.43
CA GLY A 298 -1.89 9.07 68.04
C GLY A 298 -0.95 8.30 67.13
N VAL A 299 0.35 8.49 67.34
CA VAL A 299 1.49 7.78 66.73
C VAL A 299 1.52 6.27 67.09
N ASP A 300 0.53 5.76 67.82
CA ASP A 300 0.50 4.41 68.42
C ASP A 300 -0.19 3.32 67.59
N ASN A 301 -0.79 3.62 66.44
CA ASN A 301 -1.63 2.66 65.70
C ASN A 301 -1.03 2.18 64.36
N VAL A 302 0.28 2.24 64.21
CA VAL A 302 0.97 1.66 63.05
C VAL A 302 0.82 0.14 63.11
N LYS A 303 0.07 -0.47 62.18
CA LYS A 303 -0.12 -1.93 62.12
C LYS A 303 0.56 -2.49 60.88
N ILE A 304 1.30 -3.58 61.06
CA ILE A 304 1.93 -4.34 59.98
C ILE A 304 1.06 -5.56 59.69
N THR A 305 0.64 -5.71 58.44
CA THR A 305 -0.17 -6.85 58.00
C THR A 305 0.70 -8.07 57.71
N ALA A 306 0.36 -9.21 58.32
CA ALA A 306 0.95 -10.51 58.01
C ALA A 306 -0.13 -11.48 57.53
N ILE A 307 0.18 -12.31 56.54
CA ILE A 307 -0.74 -13.29 55.95
C ILE A 307 -0.30 -14.68 56.40
N VAL A 308 -1.23 -15.42 57.01
CA VAL A 308 -1.05 -16.82 57.41
C VAL A 308 -1.90 -17.71 56.53
N GLY A 309 -1.25 -18.67 55.85
CA GLY A 309 -1.95 -19.73 55.11
C GLY A 309 -2.28 -20.89 56.05
N LEU A 310 -3.50 -21.40 55.96
CA LEU A 310 -3.96 -22.57 56.72
C LEU A 310 -3.44 -23.86 56.07
N ASP A 311 -2.93 -24.80 56.88
CA ASP A 311 -2.46 -26.12 56.39
C ASP A 311 -3.63 -27.10 56.17
N GLN A 312 -4.78 -26.88 56.83
CA GLN A 312 -5.98 -27.69 56.71
C GLN A 312 -7.17 -26.84 56.28
N MET A 313 -7.80 -27.23 55.17
CA MET A 313 -8.99 -26.58 54.63
C MET A 313 -10.20 -26.90 55.50
N ASN A 314 -10.90 -25.88 55.99
CA ASN A 314 -12.14 -26.08 56.74
C ASN A 314 -13.30 -25.33 56.07
N LYS A 315 -14.28 -26.09 55.55
CA LYS A 315 -15.43 -25.56 54.82
C LYS A 315 -16.39 -24.73 55.69
N ASN A 316 -16.25 -24.77 57.02
CA ASN A 316 -17.17 -24.11 57.94
C ASN A 316 -16.69 -22.73 58.43
N ILE A 317 -15.56 -22.23 57.90
CA ILE A 317 -15.06 -20.89 58.26
C ILE A 317 -15.69 -19.86 57.32
N VAL A 318 -16.46 -18.94 57.88
CA VAL A 318 -17.04 -17.82 57.14
C VAL A 318 -16.00 -16.70 57.00
N PRO A 319 -15.66 -16.24 55.78
CA PRO A 319 -14.77 -15.10 55.58
C PRO A 319 -15.24 -13.86 56.37
N GLY A 320 -14.32 -13.17 57.02
CA GLY A 320 -14.62 -12.02 57.89
C GLY A 320 -14.84 -12.36 59.37
N THR A 321 -14.82 -13.64 59.76
CA THR A 321 -14.89 -14.06 61.18
C THR A 321 -13.61 -13.66 61.93
N PRO A 322 -13.69 -13.05 63.12
CA PRO A 322 -12.51 -12.77 63.94
C PRO A 322 -11.88 -14.07 64.45
N VAL A 323 -10.57 -14.18 64.31
CA VAL A 323 -9.79 -15.34 64.75
C VAL A 323 -8.65 -14.91 65.67
N THR A 324 -8.33 -15.74 66.65
CA THR A 324 -7.16 -15.56 67.52
C THR A 324 -6.04 -16.42 66.98
N VAL A 325 -4.86 -15.81 66.78
CA VAL A 325 -3.69 -16.54 66.28
C VAL A 325 -2.55 -16.46 67.28
N ALA A 326 -2.08 -17.62 67.70
CA ALA A 326 -0.89 -17.79 68.51
C ALA A 326 0.29 -18.17 67.60
N LEU A 327 1.25 -17.26 67.47
CA LEU A 327 2.48 -17.49 66.70
C LEU A 327 3.55 -18.14 67.58
N ILE A 328 4.14 -19.23 67.12
CA ILE A 328 5.19 -19.94 67.86
C ILE A 328 6.53 -19.24 67.58
N ILE A 329 6.95 -18.32 68.44
CA ILE A 329 8.15 -17.45 68.24
C ILE A 329 9.46 -18.22 68.45
N ALA A 330 9.50 -19.07 69.47
CA ALA A 330 10.62 -19.93 69.75
C ALA A 330 10.09 -21.26 70.28
N GLN A 331 10.51 -22.35 69.66
CA GLN A 331 10.29 -23.70 70.16
C GLN A 331 11.67 -24.25 70.52
N ARG A 332 11.83 -24.72 71.76
CA ARG A 332 13.02 -25.41 72.23
C ARG A 332 12.59 -26.79 72.69
N ASP A 333 13.05 -27.81 71.99
CA ASP A 333 12.85 -29.20 72.38
C ASP A 333 14.04 -29.65 73.26
N HIS A 334 13.81 -30.50 74.26
CA HIS A 334 14.83 -31.04 75.17
C HIS A 334 15.53 -30.00 76.06
N VAL A 335 14.76 -29.20 76.79
CA VAL A 335 15.29 -28.23 77.75
C VAL A 335 14.74 -28.47 79.16
N THR A 336 15.60 -28.29 80.17
CA THR A 336 15.18 -28.27 81.58
C THR A 336 14.50 -26.94 81.86
N VAL A 337 13.20 -27.01 82.15
CA VAL A 337 12.41 -25.83 82.50
C VAL A 337 12.49 -25.63 84.01
N ILE A 338 13.03 -24.49 84.44
CA ILE A 338 12.86 -24.03 85.82
C ILE A 338 11.60 -23.18 85.83
N PRO A 339 10.58 -23.53 86.63
CA PRO A 339 9.37 -22.72 86.77
C PRO A 339 9.74 -21.30 87.20
N SER A 340 9.06 -20.29 86.64
CA SER A 340 9.37 -18.88 86.93
C SER A 340 9.17 -18.53 88.42
N GLU A 341 8.43 -19.34 89.17
CA GLU A 341 8.28 -19.16 90.63
C GLU A 341 9.56 -19.51 91.40
N ALA A 342 10.52 -20.21 90.79
CA ALA A 342 11.77 -20.65 91.43
C ALA A 342 12.96 -19.70 91.18
N ILE A 343 12.73 -18.56 90.53
CA ILE A 343 13.75 -17.52 90.28
C ILE A 343 13.49 -16.38 91.26
N GLN A 344 14.32 -16.27 92.31
CA GLN A 344 14.22 -15.23 93.34
C GLN A 344 15.27 -14.13 93.13
#